data_AF-A0A537PFD6-F1
#
_entry.id   AF-A0A537PFD6-F1
#
_cell.length_a   1.000
_cell.length_b   1.000
_cell.length_c   1.000
_cell.angle_alpha   90.00
_cell.angle_beta   90.00
_cell.angle_gamma   90.00
#
_symmetry.space_group_name_H-M   'P 1'
#
loop_
_entity.id
_entity.type
_entity.pdbx_description
1 polymer ?
#
loop_
_entity_poly.entity_id
_entity_poly.type
_entity_poly.pdbx_seq_one_letter_code
_entity_poly.pdbx_strand_id
1 'polypeptide(L)' 'MNHLMNRFLRLRRGPWENLATIVIALGVLMLLQPLSLTLYTYSFATMLLGTFMFVIVSKFPE' A
#
# COMPACT_ATOMS: atom_id res chain seq x y z
N MET A 1 -25.51 -2.38 -8.36
CA MET A 1 -24.10 -2.02 -8.61
C MET A 1 -23.37 -1.30 -7.45
N ASN A 2 -23.99 -0.91 -6.31
CA ASN A 2 -23.32 -0.04 -5.32
C ASN A 2 -23.21 -0.57 -3.86
N HIS A 3 -23.59 -1.83 -3.58
CA HIS A 3 -23.53 -2.39 -2.21
C HIS A 3 -22.24 -3.16 -1.88
N LEU A 4 -21.42 -3.47 -2.90
CA LEU A 4 -20.17 -4.25 -2.75
C LEU A 4 -19.00 -3.37 -2.28
N MET A 5 -18.93 -2.13 -2.75
CA MET A 5 -17.99 -1.11 -2.26
C MET A 5 -18.28 -0.71 -0.80
N ASN A 6 -19.56 -0.74 -0.39
CA ASN A 6 -20.00 -0.43 0.97
C ASN A 6 -19.61 -1.51 2.01
N ARG A 7 -19.11 -2.68 1.58
CA ARG A 7 -18.44 -3.66 2.47
C ARG A 7 -16.91 -3.49 2.52
N PHE A 8 -16.30 -2.91 1.49
CA PHE A 8 -14.85 -2.59 1.45
C PHE A 8 -14.46 -1.46 2.43
N LEU A 9 -15.42 -0.62 2.82
CA LEU A 9 -15.28 0.51 3.74
C LEU A 9 -15.74 0.19 5.18
N ARG A 10 -16.04 -1.08 5.47
CA ARG A 10 -16.57 -1.53 6.78
C ARG A 10 -15.41 -1.90 7.70
N LEU A 11 -14.73 -0.88 8.24
CA LEU A 11 -14.03 -0.85 9.53
C LEU A 11 -13.59 -2.23 10.09
N ARG A 12 -12.48 -2.73 9.59
CA ARG A 12 -11.65 -3.75 10.28
C ARG A 12 -10.23 -3.53 9.77
N ARG A 13 -9.23 -3.54 10.65
CA ARG A 13 -7.80 -3.33 10.29
C ARG A 13 -7.33 -4.14 9.07
N GLY A 14 -7.86 -5.36 8.90
CA GLY A 14 -7.43 -6.34 7.88
C GLY A 14 -7.32 -5.84 6.43
N PRO A 15 -8.39 -5.38 5.75
CA PRO A 15 -8.32 -4.94 4.35
C PRO A 15 -7.37 -3.76 4.11
N TRP A 16 -7.24 -2.86 5.08
CA TRP A 16 -6.35 -1.71 4.98
C TRP A 16 -4.87 -2.08 5.21
N GLU A 17 -4.58 -3.05 6.09
CA GLU A 17 -3.23 -3.61 6.26
C GLU A 17 -2.75 -4.35 4.99
N ASN A 18 -3.65 -5.08 4.32
CA ASN A 18 -3.33 -5.75 3.06
C ASN A 18 -3.03 -4.75 1.94
N LEU A 19 -3.77 -3.64 1.87
CA LEU A 19 -3.47 -2.56 0.92
C LEU A 19 -2.09 -1.97 1.17
N ALA A 20 -1.76 -1.65 2.42
CA ALA A 20 -0.44 -1.13 2.78
C ALA A 20 0.69 -2.13 2.45
N THR A 21 0.47 -3.42 2.72
CA THR A 21 1.42 -4.50 2.39
C THR A 21 1.64 -4.60 0.88
N ILE A 22 0.57 -4.50 0.07
CA ILE A 22 0.66 -4.53 -1.39
C ILE A 22 1.48 -3.34 -1.89
N VAL A 23 1.27 -2.13 -1.35
CA VAL A 23 2.04 -0.93 -1.74
C VAL A 23 3.53 -1.09 -1.40
N ILE A 24 3.85 -1.66 -0.23
CA ILE A 24 5.23 -1.94 0.17
C ILE A 24 5.87 -2.99 -0.76
N ALA A 25 5.16 -4.09 -1.05
CA ALA A 25 5.64 -5.12 -1.97
C ALA A 25 5.88 -4.58 -3.38
N LEU A 26 5.03 -3.67 -3.84
CA LEU A 26 5.18 -2.99 -5.12
C LEU A 26 6.44 -2.11 -5.15
N GLY A 27 6.71 -1.37 -4.06
CA GLY A 27 7.95 -0.61 -3.89
C GLY A 27 9.21 -1.48 -3.91
N VAL A 28 9.17 -2.68 -3.30
CA VAL A 28 10.28 -3.66 -3.34
C VAL A 28 10.47 -4.22 -4.75
N LEU A 29 9.39 -4.54 -5.47
CA LEU A 29 9.48 -4.97 -6.86
C LEU A 29 10.02 -3.87 -7.80
N MET A 30 9.83 -2.59 -7.46
CA MET A 30 10.47 -1.48 -8.17
C MET A 30 11.99 -1.43 -7.96
N LEU A 31 12.52 -1.95 -6.86
CA LEU A 31 13.96 -2.07 -6.63
C LEU A 31 14.61 -3.27 -7.34
N LEU A 32 13.88 -4.37 -7.49
CA LEU A 32 14.41 -5.62 -8.04
C LEU A 32 14.49 -5.65 -9.58
N GLN A 33 13.91 -4.67 -10.26
CA GLN A 33 13.85 -4.63 -11.72
C GLN A 33 15.03 -3.87 -12.33
N PRO A 34 15.73 -4.42 -13.34
CA PRO A 34 16.85 -3.76 -14.03
C PRO A 34 16.41 -2.82 -15.17
N LEU A 35 15.11 -2.62 -15.41
CA LEU A 35 14.58 -2.13 -16.69
C LEU A 35 14.29 -0.63 -16.77
N SER A 36 14.15 0.10 -15.65
CA SER A 36 13.79 1.52 -15.69
C SER A 36 14.43 2.34 -14.56
N LEU A 37 15.35 3.24 -14.92
CA LEU A 37 15.94 4.23 -14.00
C LEU A 37 14.87 5.14 -13.36
N THR A 38 13.79 5.44 -14.10
CA THR A 38 12.69 6.27 -13.60
C THR A 38 11.96 5.58 -12.46
N LEU A 39 11.62 4.28 -12.60
CA LEU A 39 11.00 3.53 -11.50
C LEU A 39 11.94 3.47 -10.30
N TYR A 40 13.25 3.27 -10.50
CA TYR A 40 14.24 3.26 -9.42
C TYR A 40 14.26 4.58 -8.63
N THR A 41 14.19 5.74 -9.31
CA THR A 41 14.10 7.05 -8.64
C THR A 41 12.86 7.17 -7.75
N TYR A 42 11.73 6.63 -8.20
CA TYR A 42 10.48 6.68 -7.43
C TYR A 42 10.32 5.54 -6.43
N SER A 43 11.12 4.46 -6.50
CA SER A 43 11.08 3.32 -5.57
C SER A 43 11.18 3.75 -4.10
N PHE A 44 12.09 4.69 -3.81
CA PHE A 44 12.27 5.20 -2.45
C PHE A 44 10.99 5.89 -1.95
N ALA A 45 10.41 6.79 -2.77
CA ALA A 45 9.17 7.47 -2.44
C ALA A 45 8.00 6.50 -2.29
N THR A 46 7.90 5.48 -3.15
CA THR A 46 6.86 4.45 -3.10
C THR A 46 6.94 3.62 -1.82
N MET A 47 8.14 3.20 -1.39
CA MET A 47 8.30 2.49 -0.12
C MET A 47 7.98 3.38 1.09
N LEU A 48 8.37 4.66 1.04
CA LEU A 48 8.05 5.65 2.08
C LEU A 48 6.55 5.85 2.20
N LEU A 49 5.86 5.97 1.06
CA LEU A 49 4.41 6.12 0.99
C LEU A 49 3.68 4.86 1.48
N GLY A 50 4.17 3.67 1.12
CA GLY A 50 3.65 2.40 1.66
C GLY A 50 3.81 2.28 3.17
N THR A 51 4.98 2.68 3.70
CA THR A 51 5.24 2.70 5.16
C THR A 51 4.35 3.72 5.87
N PHE A 52 4.20 4.92 5.30
CA PHE A 52 3.34 5.96 5.84
C PHE A 52 1.88 5.51 5.88
N MET A 53 1.41 4.88 4.80
CA MET A 53 0.08 4.29 4.72
C MET A 53 -0.10 3.17 5.76
N PHE A 54 0.90 2.31 5.96
CA PHE A 54 0.88 1.26 6.99
C PHE A 54 0.78 1.85 8.41
N VAL A 55 1.57 2.87 8.73
CA VAL A 55 1.53 3.56 10.03
C VAL A 55 0.17 4.21 10.29
N ILE A 56 -0.41 4.85 9.28
CA ILE A 56 -1.75 5.44 9.38
C ILE A 56 -2.80 4.35 9.62
N VAL A 57 -2.75 3.27 8.83
CA VAL A 57 -3.66 2.13 8.93
C VAL A 57 -3.62 1.47 10.30
N SER A 58 -2.43 1.26 10.86
CA SER A 58 -2.25 0.62 12.17
C SER A 58 -2.88 1.39 13.32
N LYS A 59 -3.16 2.69 13.12
CA LYS A 59 -3.77 3.56 14.11
C LYS A 59 -5.30 3.52 14.10
N PHE A 60 -5.93 2.93 13.08
CA PHE A 60 -7.38 2.72 13.10
C PHE A 60 -7.74 1.64 14.13
N PRO A 61 -8.61 1.94 15.11
CA PRO A 61 -9.15 0.94 16.04
C PRO A 61 -10.11 0.00 15.30
N GLU A 62 -10.18 -1.23 15.82
CA GLU A 62 -10.83 -2.40 15.22
C GLU A 62 -12.35 -2.37 15.23
#